data_AF-A0A955K302-F1
#
_entry.id   AF-A0A955K302-F1
#
_cell.length_a   1.000
_cell.length_b   1.000
_cell.length_c   1.000
_cell.angle_alpha   90.00
_cell.angle_beta   90.00
_cell.angle_gamma   90.00
#
_symmetry.space_group_name_H-M   'P 1'
#
loop_
_entity.id
_entity.type
_entity.pdbx_description
1 polymer ?
#
loop_
_entity_poly.entity_id
_entity_poly.type
_entity_poly.pdbx_seq_one_letter_code
_entity_poly.pdbx_strand_id
1 'polypeptide(L)'
;MLTTVLAQATEFDVQVAQAWGKSVMLGVALGLAALGLALVGLNYMKALGRNPEAGKAASQIIIIAAMIEVTALLAFLLGAFLL
;
A
#
# COMPACT_ATOMS: atom_id res chain seq x y z
N MET A 1 -1.40 29.82 32.16
CA MET A 1 -2.40 28.77 32.46
C MET A 1 -3.36 28.58 31.30
N LEU A 2 -4.27 29.52 31.01
CA LEU A 2 -5.23 29.37 29.89
C LEU A 2 -4.56 29.23 28.52
N THR A 3 -3.57 30.08 28.21
CA THR A 3 -2.80 30.01 26.95
C THR A 3 -2.02 28.69 26.80
N THR A 4 -1.57 28.12 27.91
CA THR A 4 -0.82 26.86 27.95
C THR A 4 -1.71 25.66 27.63
N VAL A 5 -2.95 25.66 28.15
CA VAL A 5 -3.96 24.63 27.86
C VAL A 5 -4.40 24.68 26.39
N LEU A 6 -4.60 25.88 25.83
CA LEU A 6 -4.97 26.05 24.42
C LEU A 6 -3.86 25.57 23.47
N ALA A 7 -2.59 25.81 23.81
CA ALA A 7 -1.46 25.31 23.04
C ALA A 7 -1.37 23.77 23.03
N GLN A 8 -1.57 23.12 24.19
CA GLN A 8 -1.56 21.66 24.28
C GLN A 8 -2.69 21.00 23.49
N ALA A 9 -3.89 21.58 23.50
CA ALA A 9 -5.00 21.09 22.69
C ALA A 9 -4.67 21.15 21.18
N THR A 10 -4.06 22.25 20.74
CA THR A 10 -3.66 22.44 19.34
C THR A 10 -2.58 21.45 18.92
N GLU A 11 -1.59 21.18 19.76
CA GLU A 11 -0.54 20.19 19.47
C GLU A 11 -1.10 18.76 19.38
N PHE A 12 -2.05 18.41 20.27
CA PHE A 12 -2.72 17.11 20.21
C PHE A 12 -3.51 16.93 18.91
N ASP A 13 -4.24 17.96 18.47
CA ASP A 13 -5.01 17.91 17.22
C ASP A 13 -4.09 17.70 16.01
N VAL A 14 -2.92 18.35 15.98
CA VAL A 14 -1.91 18.16 14.93
C VAL A 14 -1.35 16.73 14.93
N GLN A 15 -1.06 16.17 16.11
CA GLN A 15 -0.57 14.80 16.23
C GLN A 15 -1.62 13.77 15.77
N VAL A 16 -2.88 13.97 16.13
CA VAL A 16 -3.99 13.11 15.70
C VAL A 16 -4.17 13.20 14.18
N ALA A 17 -4.16 14.40 13.60
CA ALA A 17 -4.26 14.60 12.16
C ALA A 17 -3.10 13.92 11.40
N GLN A 18 -1.87 14.02 11.91
CA GLN A 18 -0.71 13.31 11.35
C GLN A 18 -0.88 11.78 11.42
N ALA A 19 -1.30 11.25 12.57
CA ALA A 19 -1.49 9.81 12.74
C ALA A 19 -2.56 9.26 11.78
N TRP A 20 -3.69 9.95 11.64
CA TRP A 20 -4.75 9.60 10.69
C TRP A 20 -4.28 9.71 9.24
N GLY A 21 -3.55 10.77 8.88
CA GLY A 21 -3.01 10.93 7.53
C GLY A 21 -2.10 9.76 7.12
N LYS A 22 -1.18 9.36 8.00
CA LYS A 22 -0.28 8.22 7.76
C LYS A 22 -1.03 6.91 7.64
N SER A 23 -1.96 6.65 8.56
CA SER A 23 -2.70 5.37 8.56
C SER A 23 -3.67 5.25 7.38
N VAL A 24 -4.31 6.33 6.94
CA VAL A 24 -5.11 6.33 5.71
C VAL A 24 -4.23 6.10 4.49
N MET A 25 -3.09 6.79 4.38
CA MET A 25 -2.15 6.60 3.27
C MET A 25 -1.68 5.14 3.18
N LEU A 26 -1.25 4.56 4.30
CA LEU A 26 -0.80 3.17 4.37
C LEU A 26 -1.93 2.21 4.05
N GLY A 27 -3.12 2.41 4.62
CA GLY A 27 -4.28 1.56 4.35
C GLY A 27 -4.66 1.54 2.88
N VAL A 28 -4.68 2.72 2.22
CA VAL A 28 -4.97 2.82 0.78
C VAL A 28 -3.87 2.20 -0.05
N ALA A 29 -2.60 2.51 0.21
CA ALA A 29 -1.49 2.00 -0.58
C ALA A 29 -1.38 0.48 -0.52
N LEU A 30 -1.41 -0.10 0.69
CA LEU A 30 -1.32 -1.54 0.90
C LEU A 30 -2.59 -2.25 0.38
N GLY A 31 -3.77 -1.66 0.59
CA GLY A 31 -5.03 -2.21 0.08
C GLY A 31 -5.05 -2.27 -1.45
N LEU A 32 -4.63 -1.19 -2.13
CA LEU A 32 -4.56 -1.16 -3.59
C LEU A 32 -3.48 -2.10 -4.15
N ALA A 33 -2.34 -2.23 -3.47
CA ALA A 33 -1.31 -3.20 -3.85
C ALA A 33 -1.83 -4.64 -3.78
N ALA A 34 -2.51 -5.00 -2.69
CA ALA A 34 -3.12 -6.31 -2.53
C ALA A 34 -4.18 -6.60 -3.61
N LEU A 35 -5.02 -5.62 -3.93
CA LEU A 35 -6.01 -5.73 -5.02
C LEU A 35 -5.33 -5.87 -6.39
N GLY A 36 -4.28 -5.08 -6.66
CA GLY A 36 -3.50 -5.16 -7.89
C GLY A 36 -2.88 -6.54 -8.08
N LEU A 37 -2.26 -7.09 -7.02
CA LEU A 37 -1.67 -8.43 -7.04
C LEU A 37 -2.74 -9.51 -7.28
N ALA A 38 -3.89 -9.41 -6.61
CA ALA A 38 -4.99 -10.35 -6.80
C ALA A 38 -5.50 -10.32 -8.25
N LEU A 39 -5.67 -9.14 -8.85
CA LEU A 39 -6.10 -8.99 -10.25
C LEU A 39 -5.08 -9.59 -11.24
N VAL A 40 -3.78 -9.36 -11.03
CA VAL A 40 -2.73 -9.96 -11.85
C VAL A 40 -2.78 -11.48 -11.75
N GLY A 41 -2.85 -12.03 -10.54
CA GLY A 41 -2.93 -13.47 -10.31
C GLY A 41 -4.17 -14.11 -10.93
N LEU A 42 -5.35 -13.54 -10.70
CA LEU A 42 -6.62 -14.05 -11.25
C LEU A 42 -6.61 -14.07 -12.78
N ASN A 43 -6.14 -13.00 -13.41
CA ASN A 43 -6.08 -12.92 -14.88
C ASN A 43 -5.05 -13.89 -15.46
N TYR A 44 -3.91 -14.04 -14.80
CA TYR A 44 -2.91 -15.03 -15.22
C TYR A 44 -3.45 -16.46 -15.11
N MET A 45 -4.08 -16.83 -14.00
CA MET A 45 -4.66 -18.16 -13.81
C MET A 45 -5.79 -18.43 -14.81
N LYS A 46 -6.62 -17.42 -15.11
CA LYS A 46 -7.64 -17.50 -16.16
C LYS A 46 -7.03 -17.71 -17.55
N ALA A 47 -5.92 -17.04 -17.86
CA ALA A 47 -5.21 -17.21 -19.12
C ALA A 47 -4.58 -18.61 -19.22
N LEU A 48 -3.94 -19.07 -18.15
CA LEU A 48 -3.30 -20.39 -18.07
C LEU A 48 -4.33 -21.53 -18.22
N GLY A 49 -5.50 -21.40 -17.59
CA GLY A 49 -6.58 -22.39 -17.72
C GLY A 49 -7.18 -22.45 -19.13
N ARG A 50 -7.08 -21.36 -19.91
CA ARG A 50 -7.52 -21.32 -21.32
C ARG A 50 -6.46 -21.82 -22.29
N ASN A 51 -5.20 -21.52 -22.00
CA ASN A 51 -4.07 -21.94 -22.82
C ASN A 51 -2.87 -22.29 -21.91
N PRO A 52 -2.49 -23.57 -21.81
CA PRO A 52 -1.35 -23.98 -20.98
C PRO A 52 -0.03 -23.36 -21.45
N GLU A 53 0.10 -22.94 -22.71
CA GLU A 53 1.30 -22.25 -23.20
C GLU A 53 1.50 -20.86 -22.57
N ALA A 54 0.46 -20.26 -21.99
CA ALA A 54 0.58 -19.03 -21.20
C ALA A 54 1.48 -19.24 -19.96
N GLY A 55 1.73 -20.49 -19.55
CA GLY A 55 2.71 -20.84 -18.52
C GLY A 55 4.11 -20.29 -18.78
N LYS A 56 4.49 -20.09 -20.05
CA LYS A 56 5.77 -19.49 -20.44
C LYS A 56 5.95 -18.06 -19.91
N ALA A 57 4.86 -17.34 -19.65
CA ALA A 57 4.88 -15.99 -19.11
C ALA A 57 4.99 -15.94 -17.57
N ALA A 58 5.08 -17.08 -16.87
CA ALA A 58 5.11 -17.13 -15.41
C ALA A 58 6.18 -16.23 -14.79
N SER A 59 7.40 -16.21 -15.36
CA SER A 59 8.49 -15.38 -14.86
C SER A 59 8.17 -13.88 -14.95
N GLN A 60 7.51 -13.46 -16.03
CA GLN A 60 7.09 -12.07 -16.23
C GLN A 60 6.02 -11.67 -15.21
N ILE A 61 5.07 -12.57 -14.92
CA ILE A 61 4.04 -12.34 -13.90
C ILE A 61 4.65 -12.20 -12.51
N ILE A 62 5.66 -13.01 -12.16
CA ILE A 62 6.38 -12.89 -10.90
C ILE A 62 7.11 -11.54 -10.80
N ILE A 63 7.71 -11.06 -11.89
CA ILE A 63 8.34 -9.74 -11.92
C ILE A 63 7.29 -8.64 -11.68
N ILE A 64 6.13 -8.71 -12.33
CA ILE A 64 5.04 -7.75 -12.11
C ILE A 64 4.58 -7.77 -10.65
N ALA A 65 4.38 -8.96 -10.07
CA ALA A 65 4.03 -9.12 -8.65
C ALA A 65 5.08 -8.49 -7.73
N ALA A 66 6.38 -8.73 -7.99
CA ALA A 66 7.47 -8.12 -7.23
C ALA A 66 7.46 -6.60 -7.34
N MET A 67 7.17 -6.02 -8.51
CA MET A 67 7.09 -4.56 -8.68
C MET A 67 5.93 -3.92 -7.89
N ILE A 68 4.79 -4.62 -7.80
CA ILE A 68 3.66 -4.20 -6.96
C ILE A 68 4.08 -4.21 -5.49
N GLU A 69 4.74 -5.28 -5.04
CA GLU A 69 5.23 -5.40 -3.67
C GLU A 69 6.30 -4.34 -3.36
N VAL A 70 7.24 -4.04 -4.26
CA VAL A 70 8.22 -2.96 -4.05
C VAL A 70 7.51 -1.61 -3.87
N THR A 71 6.45 -1.35 -4.64
CA THR A 71 5.67 -0.11 -4.47
C THR A 71 4.98 -0.06 -3.10
N ALA A 72 4.41 -1.18 -2.66
CA ALA A 72 3.81 -1.30 -1.33
C ALA A 72 4.84 -1.11 -0.20
N LEU A 73 6.04 -1.70 -0.34
CA LEU A 73 7.13 -1.57 0.61
C LEU A 73 7.68 -0.14 0.66
N LEU A 74 7.76 0.56 -0.47
CA LEU A 74 8.15 1.98 -0.51
C LEU A 74 7.10 2.87 0.15
N ALA A 75 5.81 2.62 -0.09
CA ALA A 75 4.73 3.33 0.59
C ALA A 75 4.73 3.06 2.10
N PHE A 76 5.01 1.81 2.50
CA PHE A 76 5.18 1.43 3.90
C PHE A 76 6.36 2.14 4.54
N LEU A 77 7.54 2.12 3.89
CA LEU A 77 8.73 2.82 4.35
C LEU A 77 8.44 4.31 4.58
N LEU A 78 7.79 4.95 3.61
CA LEU A 78 7.44 6.36 3.68
C LEU A 78 6.48 6.64 4.84
N GLY A 79 5.36 5.93 4.92
CA GLY A 79 4.30 6.22 5.89
C GLY A 79 4.57 5.78 7.32
N ALA A 80 5.38 4.74 7.51
CA ALA A 80 5.68 4.21 8.83
C ALA A 80 6.93 4.83 9.47
N PHE A 81 7.89 5.30 8.66
CA PHE A 81 9.21 5.72 9.18
C PHE A 81 9.65 7.12 8.77
N LEU A 82 9.24 7.63 7.61
CA LEU A 82 9.81 8.87 7.05
C LEU A 82 8.88 10.09 7.14
N LEU A 83 7.57 9.86 7.14
CA LEU A 83 6.54 10.88 7.41
C LEU A 83 6.09 10.76 8.85
#